data_AF-A0A9D6XR14-F1
#
_entry.id   AF-A0A9D6XR14-F1
#
_cell.length_a   1.000
_cell.length_b   1.000
_cell.length_c   1.000
_cell.angle_alpha   90.00
_cell.angle_beta   90.00
_cell.angle_gamma   90.00
#
_symmetry.space_group_name_H-M   'P 1'
#
loop_
_entity.id
_entity.type
_entity.pdbx_description
1 polymer ?
#
loop_
_entity_poly.entity_id
_entity_poly.type
_entity_poly.pdbx_seq_one_letter_code
_entity_poly.pdbx_strand_id
1 'polypeptide(L)'
;MQRRLFMHLLGLLLLFAGMSTAQATTTCVFNTAGGVMTLTADCTTDSTITIPNGLTLDGRNYTITAADPVGGHFLGAVVKNEGPIANVVNLRITTAGLSNACEAGDNGLRGILFSGVSGTIYGNTISNLYRDAGACPEGYAIEVRNFNTGGFDPPVQTVEITSNRVTGFQKTGIVCDGVVSCLVRSNVVGASATQAEQPVNGIQIGYGAGAVVENNDVAGNSWAGGDYYLDPRVSTAILLIDAAPETSVRHNNLMEGNADIGIYVYTDGAIIDNNRVYETGEDLNKALWDFGIYVFSQDLDAEVITTNTITINKVRGYLFPYNSPELTTQDGGNNKANPSPAPAK
;
A
#
# COMPACT_ATOMS: atom_id res chain seq x y z
N MET A 1 80.89 27.68 8.79
CA MET A 1 80.41 27.32 10.13
C MET A 1 78.94 26.95 9.99
N GLN A 2 78.57 25.70 10.31
CA GLN A 2 77.26 25.21 10.79
C GLN A 2 75.96 25.69 10.08
N ARG A 3 74.97 24.87 9.75
CA ARG A 3 74.56 23.55 10.23
C ARG A 3 73.48 23.02 9.27
N ARG A 4 73.48 21.69 9.11
CA ARG A 4 72.51 20.89 8.36
C ARG A 4 71.13 20.96 9.01
N LEU A 5 70.06 20.97 8.21
CA LEU A 5 68.73 20.51 8.65
C LEU A 5 68.15 19.60 7.56
N PHE A 6 68.31 18.30 7.77
CA PHE A 6 67.64 17.23 7.03
C PHE A 6 66.24 17.10 7.63
N MET A 7 65.20 17.37 6.84
CA MET A 7 63.80 17.16 7.23
C MET A 7 63.30 15.92 6.50
N HIS A 8 63.14 14.82 7.23
CA HIS A 8 62.60 13.57 6.72
C HIS A 8 61.11 13.73 6.42
N LEU A 9 60.77 13.74 5.13
CA LEU A 9 59.40 13.64 4.65
C LEU A 9 59.01 12.15 4.67
N LEU A 10 58.37 11.71 5.76
CA LEU A 10 57.78 10.38 5.86
C LEU A 10 56.46 10.41 5.06
N GLY A 11 56.50 9.93 3.82
CA GLY A 11 55.33 9.83 2.96
C GLY A 11 54.35 8.77 3.48
N LEU A 12 53.22 9.22 4.02
CA LEU A 12 52.09 8.37 4.38
C LEU A 12 51.38 7.94 3.09
N LEU A 13 51.66 6.72 2.63
CA LEU A 13 51.00 6.10 1.49
C LEU A 13 49.58 5.68 1.92
N LEU A 14 48.59 6.54 1.68
CA LEU A 14 47.18 6.21 1.82
C LEU A 14 46.79 5.20 0.72
N LEU A 15 46.75 3.91 1.10
CA LEU A 15 46.08 2.86 0.35
C LEU A 15 44.57 3.15 0.36
N PHE A 16 44.09 3.92 -0.62
CA PHE A 16 42.69 3.91 -1.00
C PHE A 16 42.37 2.53 -1.58
N ALA A 17 41.95 1.60 -0.71
CA ALA A 17 41.21 0.45 -1.16
C ALA A 17 39.92 0.99 -1.80
N GLY A 18 39.87 1.01 -3.13
CA GLY A 18 38.68 1.33 -3.87
C GLY A 18 37.58 0.38 -3.41
N MET A 19 36.62 0.91 -2.66
CA MET A 19 35.37 0.22 -2.40
C MET A 19 34.67 0.10 -3.74
N SER A 20 34.87 -1.02 -4.43
CA SER A 20 34.01 -1.41 -5.54
C SER A 20 32.60 -1.48 -4.97
N THR A 21 31.75 -0.53 -5.37
CA THR A 21 30.32 -0.62 -5.11
C THR A 21 29.86 -1.97 -5.67
N ALA A 22 29.48 -2.90 -4.79
CA ALA A 22 28.91 -4.17 -5.21
C ALA A 22 27.68 -3.84 -6.08
N GLN A 23 27.79 -4.18 -7.36
CA GLN A 23 26.78 -3.86 -8.37
C GLN A 23 25.66 -4.90 -8.29
N ALA A 24 24.41 -4.45 -8.34
CA ALA A 24 23.27 -5.35 -8.28
C ALA A 24 23.07 -6.03 -9.64
N THR A 25 23.40 -7.32 -9.70
CA THR A 25 22.87 -8.28 -10.67
C THR A 25 21.98 -9.23 -9.88
N THR A 26 20.88 -9.73 -10.47
CA THR A 26 20.03 -10.71 -9.78
C THR A 26 20.82 -11.91 -9.26
N THR A 27 20.72 -12.15 -7.95
CA THR A 27 21.35 -13.28 -7.25
C THR A 27 20.31 -14.29 -6.75
N CYS A 28 19.05 -14.08 -7.09
CA CYS A 28 17.95 -14.93 -6.64
C CYS A 28 17.99 -16.29 -7.34
N VAL A 29 18.07 -17.35 -6.54
CA VAL A 29 18.10 -18.73 -7.00
C VAL A 29 16.87 -19.45 -6.48
N PHE A 30 16.21 -20.18 -7.38
CA PHE A 30 14.99 -20.91 -7.07
C PHE A 30 15.16 -22.40 -7.36
N ASN A 31 14.61 -23.23 -6.47
CA ASN A 31 14.39 -24.64 -6.75
C ASN A 31 12.92 -24.86 -7.10
N THR A 32 12.64 -25.39 -8.29
CA THR A 32 11.27 -25.61 -8.76
C THR A 32 10.96 -27.10 -8.78
N ALA A 33 9.99 -27.51 -7.97
CA ALA A 33 9.51 -28.89 -7.93
C ALA A 33 8.04 -28.93 -7.51
N GLY A 34 7.25 -29.81 -8.12
CA GLY A 34 5.87 -30.06 -7.70
C GLY A 34 4.94 -28.84 -7.71
N GLY A 35 5.13 -27.89 -8.64
CA GLY A 35 4.32 -26.67 -8.72
C GLY A 35 4.74 -25.56 -7.76
N VAL A 36 5.85 -25.73 -7.03
CA VAL A 36 6.39 -24.72 -6.11
C VAL A 36 7.75 -24.25 -6.61
N MET A 37 7.89 -22.93 -6.76
CA MET A 37 9.14 -22.22 -7.00
C MET A 37 9.66 -21.73 -5.65
N THR A 38 10.69 -22.36 -5.11
CA THR A 38 11.16 -22.13 -3.73
C THR A 38 12.43 -21.29 -3.73
N LEU A 39 12.42 -20.15 -3.02
CA LEU A 39 13.63 -19.34 -2.82
C LEU A 39 14.62 -20.05 -1.89
N THR A 40 15.91 -20.09 -2.25
CA THR A 40 16.91 -20.89 -1.54
C THR A 40 17.71 -20.12 -0.49
N ALA A 41 17.79 -18.79 -0.61
CA ALA A 41 18.48 -17.89 0.31
C ALA A 41 18.00 -16.43 0.12
N ASP A 42 18.37 -15.53 1.04
CA ASP A 42 18.26 -14.09 0.80
C ASP A 42 19.02 -13.71 -0.48
N CYS A 43 18.47 -12.80 -1.27
CA CYS A 43 19.05 -12.39 -2.54
C CYS A 43 18.76 -10.92 -2.86
N THR A 44 19.41 -10.43 -3.91
CA THR A 44 19.15 -9.12 -4.52
C THR A 44 18.64 -9.35 -5.93
N THR A 45 17.76 -8.48 -6.42
CA THR A 45 17.31 -8.47 -7.81
C THR A 45 17.30 -7.05 -8.35
N ASP A 46 17.69 -6.91 -9.62
CA ASP A 46 17.67 -5.67 -10.40
C ASP A 46 16.55 -5.69 -11.47
N SER A 47 15.78 -6.77 -11.51
CA SER A 47 14.60 -6.93 -12.36
C SER A 47 13.47 -7.66 -11.61
N THR A 48 12.27 -7.64 -12.19
CA THR A 48 11.13 -8.42 -11.71
C THR A 48 11.42 -9.91 -11.68
N ILE A 49 11.02 -10.57 -10.59
CA ILE A 49 10.92 -12.04 -10.48
C ILE A 49 9.53 -12.47 -10.95
N THR A 50 9.48 -13.26 -12.02
CA THR A 50 8.23 -13.74 -12.60
C THR A 50 7.83 -15.10 -12.01
N ILE A 51 6.56 -15.24 -11.64
CA ILE A 51 5.95 -16.50 -11.21
C ILE A 51 5.29 -17.17 -12.42
N PRO A 52 5.81 -18.33 -12.87
CA PRO A 52 5.19 -19.05 -13.98
C PRO A 52 3.75 -19.44 -13.67
N ASN A 53 2.92 -19.55 -14.71
CA ASN A 53 1.50 -19.89 -14.55
C ASN A 53 1.29 -21.17 -13.74
N GLY A 54 0.40 -21.10 -12.75
CA GLY A 54 0.02 -22.22 -11.89
C GLY A 54 1.00 -22.52 -10.76
N LEU A 55 2.10 -21.78 -10.63
CA LEU A 55 3.09 -22.00 -9.58
C LEU A 55 2.82 -21.16 -8.33
N THR A 56 3.30 -21.68 -7.21
CA THR A 56 3.45 -20.95 -5.96
C THR A 56 4.90 -20.53 -5.79
N LEU A 57 5.15 -19.23 -5.60
CA LEU A 57 6.42 -18.73 -5.09
C LEU A 57 6.43 -18.87 -3.56
N ASP A 58 7.24 -19.78 -3.03
CA ASP A 58 7.49 -19.92 -1.58
C ASP A 58 8.83 -19.26 -1.23
N GLY A 59 8.73 -18.15 -0.50
CA GLY A 59 9.90 -17.40 -0.04
C GLY A 59 10.63 -18.05 1.12
N ARG A 60 10.03 -19.00 1.86
CA ARG A 60 10.61 -19.62 3.07
C ARG A 60 11.12 -18.62 4.12
N ASN A 61 10.52 -17.44 4.16
CA ASN A 61 10.89 -16.26 4.93
C ASN A 61 12.24 -15.62 4.56
N TYR A 62 12.82 -15.98 3.40
CA TYR A 62 13.94 -15.26 2.82
C TYR A 62 13.50 -13.94 2.17
N THR A 63 14.48 -13.06 2.00
CA THR A 63 14.32 -11.68 1.57
C THR A 63 14.82 -11.50 0.15
N ILE A 64 13.98 -10.92 -0.69
CA ILE A 64 14.38 -10.34 -1.98
C ILE A 64 14.58 -8.83 -1.76
N THR A 65 15.80 -8.36 -2.00
CA THR A 65 16.14 -6.93 -1.99
C THR A 65 16.13 -6.41 -3.42
N ALA A 66 15.19 -5.53 -3.77
CA ALA A 66 15.22 -4.84 -5.05
C ALA A 66 16.22 -3.69 -5.03
N ALA A 67 17.05 -3.60 -6.06
CA ALA A 67 18.08 -2.57 -6.23
C ALA A 67 18.09 -2.10 -7.69
N ASP A 68 18.66 -0.92 -7.94
CA ASP A 68 18.78 -0.41 -9.30
C ASP A 68 19.75 -1.24 -10.15
N PRO A 69 19.44 -1.51 -11.44
CA PRO A 69 20.39 -2.09 -12.38
C PRO A 69 21.51 -1.10 -12.73
N VAL A 70 22.61 -1.63 -13.29
CA VAL A 70 23.73 -0.79 -13.73
C VAL A 70 23.29 0.20 -14.81
N GLY A 71 23.42 1.50 -14.53
CA GLY A 71 23.12 2.57 -15.47
C GLY A 71 21.63 2.89 -15.65
N GLY A 72 20.77 2.36 -14.78
CA GLY A 72 19.33 2.65 -14.78
C GLY A 72 18.75 2.64 -13.37
N HIS A 73 17.44 2.45 -13.29
CA HIS A 73 16.70 2.32 -12.04
C HIS A 73 15.74 1.13 -12.11
N PHE A 74 15.34 0.60 -10.96
CA PHE A 74 14.46 -0.56 -10.90
C PHE A 74 13.10 -0.25 -11.55
N LEU A 75 12.60 -1.12 -12.42
CA LEU A 75 11.30 -0.96 -13.09
C LEU A 75 10.35 -2.10 -12.72
N GLY A 76 9.11 -1.73 -12.41
CA GLY A 76 8.00 -2.63 -12.20
C GLY A 76 7.94 -3.24 -10.80
N ALA A 77 7.39 -4.46 -10.74
CA ALA A 77 7.22 -5.18 -9.48
C ALA A 77 8.49 -5.96 -9.10
N VAL A 78 8.73 -6.15 -7.80
CA VAL A 78 9.71 -7.14 -7.34
C VAL A 78 9.26 -8.55 -7.71
N VAL A 79 7.97 -8.83 -7.56
CA VAL A 79 7.36 -10.11 -7.93
C VAL A 79 6.11 -9.88 -8.78
N LYS A 80 5.97 -10.60 -9.91
CA LYS A 80 4.81 -10.52 -10.81
C LYS A 80 4.38 -11.91 -11.30
N ASN A 81 3.08 -12.13 -11.52
CA ASN A 81 2.58 -13.34 -12.19
C ASN A 81 2.80 -13.27 -13.73
N GLU A 82 3.02 -14.43 -14.37
CA GLU A 82 3.02 -14.55 -15.85
C GLU A 82 1.68 -15.04 -16.43
N GLY A 83 0.88 -15.73 -15.60
CA GLY A 83 -0.37 -16.36 -16.04
C GLY A 83 -1.55 -16.11 -15.10
N PRO A 84 -2.73 -16.67 -15.43
CA PRO A 84 -3.98 -16.43 -14.72
C PRO A 84 -4.07 -17.09 -13.34
N ILE A 85 -3.09 -17.93 -12.96
CA ILE A 85 -3.02 -18.53 -11.63
C ILE A 85 -1.61 -18.34 -11.08
N ALA A 86 -1.49 -17.79 -9.87
CA ALA A 86 -0.21 -17.67 -9.16
C ALA A 86 -0.44 -17.54 -7.65
N ASN A 87 0.53 -17.95 -6.84
CA ASN A 87 0.51 -17.71 -5.40
C ASN A 87 1.86 -17.19 -4.90
N VAL A 88 1.86 -16.36 -3.86
CA VAL A 88 3.07 -15.91 -3.16
C VAL A 88 2.90 -16.15 -1.67
N VAL A 89 3.80 -16.95 -1.10
CA VAL A 89 3.74 -17.32 0.32
C VAL A 89 5.06 -17.10 1.01
N ASN A 90 5.01 -16.67 2.28
CA ASN A 90 6.15 -16.60 3.18
C ASN A 90 7.37 -15.86 2.61
N LEU A 91 7.16 -14.80 1.82
CA LEU A 91 8.24 -14.03 1.20
C LEU A 91 8.50 -12.74 1.97
N ARG A 92 9.77 -12.33 2.05
CA ARG A 92 10.13 -10.97 2.46
C ARG A 92 10.60 -10.15 1.26
N ILE A 93 10.14 -8.91 1.17
CA ILE A 93 10.54 -7.96 0.13
C ILE A 93 10.99 -6.65 0.78
N THR A 94 12.12 -6.13 0.32
CA THR A 94 12.60 -4.78 0.66
C THR A 94 13.24 -4.13 -0.56
N THR A 95 13.48 -2.83 -0.50
CA THR A 95 14.32 -2.11 -1.46
C THR A 95 15.60 -1.60 -0.81
N ALA A 96 16.62 -1.31 -1.62
CA ALA A 96 17.87 -0.72 -1.16
C ALA A 96 18.37 0.34 -2.14
N GLY A 97 18.31 1.61 -1.73
CA GLY A 97 18.96 2.73 -2.44
C GLY A 97 18.45 2.94 -3.86
N LEU A 98 17.15 2.77 -4.09
CA LEU A 98 16.55 3.02 -5.40
C LEU A 98 16.64 4.51 -5.76
N SER A 99 16.93 4.77 -7.03
CA SER A 99 17.00 6.11 -7.59
C SER A 99 15.64 6.76 -7.56
N ASN A 100 15.65 8.08 -7.32
CA ASN A 100 14.47 8.92 -7.40
C ASN A 100 14.03 9.07 -8.87
N ALA A 101 13.09 8.22 -9.29
CA ALA A 101 12.49 8.21 -10.60
C ALA A 101 11.00 7.89 -10.46
N CYS A 102 10.16 8.68 -11.12
CA CYS A 102 8.70 8.55 -11.08
C CYS A 102 8.22 7.65 -12.21
N GLU A 103 7.74 6.45 -11.87
CA GLU A 103 7.25 5.49 -12.87
C GLU A 103 5.74 5.20 -12.72
N ALA A 104 5.14 4.73 -13.80
CA ALA A 104 3.71 4.42 -13.86
C ALA A 104 3.44 3.11 -14.62
N GLY A 105 2.18 2.65 -14.61
CA GLY A 105 1.77 1.46 -15.36
C GLY A 105 2.50 0.19 -14.91
N ASP A 106 3.06 -0.56 -15.86
CA ASP A 106 3.86 -1.76 -15.59
C ASP A 106 5.28 -1.46 -15.07
N ASN A 107 5.77 -0.22 -15.22
CA ASN A 107 7.11 0.20 -14.78
C ASN A 107 7.12 0.75 -13.35
N GLY A 108 5.97 1.07 -12.78
CA GLY A 108 5.90 1.60 -11.43
C GLY A 108 6.38 0.59 -10.39
N LEU A 109 7.09 1.06 -9.36
CA LEU A 109 7.58 0.23 -8.25
C LEU A 109 6.46 -0.49 -7.51
N ARG A 110 6.44 -1.82 -7.49
CA ARG A 110 5.48 -2.68 -6.75
C ARG A 110 6.23 -3.72 -5.93
N GLY A 111 5.70 -4.11 -4.77
CA GLY A 111 6.25 -5.26 -4.05
C GLY A 111 5.81 -6.55 -4.76
N ILE A 112 4.52 -6.85 -4.67
CA ILE A 112 3.87 -7.95 -5.39
C ILE A 112 2.81 -7.35 -6.32
N LEU A 113 2.89 -7.68 -7.62
CA LEU A 113 1.88 -7.32 -8.61
C LEU A 113 1.19 -8.58 -9.14
N PHE A 114 -0.10 -8.67 -8.86
CA PHE A 114 -1.02 -9.66 -9.42
C PHE A 114 -1.89 -8.98 -10.47
N SER A 115 -1.63 -9.24 -11.75
CA SER A 115 -2.34 -8.63 -12.88
C SER A 115 -3.09 -9.70 -13.67
N GLY A 116 -4.43 -9.63 -13.70
CA GLY A 116 -5.28 -10.58 -14.42
C GLY A 116 -5.17 -12.01 -13.91
N VAL A 117 -5.08 -12.20 -12.59
CA VAL A 117 -4.75 -13.47 -11.94
C VAL A 117 -5.65 -13.76 -10.75
N SER A 118 -5.98 -15.03 -10.58
CA SER A 118 -6.58 -15.57 -9.36
C SER A 118 -5.52 -16.29 -8.52
N GLY A 119 -5.62 -16.22 -7.19
CA GLY A 119 -4.69 -16.92 -6.31
C GLY A 119 -4.58 -16.33 -4.92
N THR A 120 -3.43 -16.55 -4.28
CA THR A 120 -3.21 -16.22 -2.86
C THR A 120 -1.92 -15.45 -2.63
N ILE A 121 -1.98 -14.41 -1.81
CA ILE A 121 -0.85 -13.67 -1.25
C ILE A 121 -0.90 -13.85 0.27
N TYR A 122 -0.08 -14.77 0.81
CA TYR A 122 -0.16 -15.23 2.20
C TYR A 122 1.15 -15.06 2.97
N GLY A 123 1.08 -14.50 4.18
CA GLY A 123 2.20 -14.60 5.12
C GLY A 123 3.46 -13.84 4.69
N ASN A 124 3.34 -12.85 3.80
CA ASN A 124 4.47 -12.10 3.27
C ASN A 124 4.80 -10.90 4.17
N THR A 125 6.06 -10.46 4.16
CA THR A 125 6.49 -9.19 4.77
C THR A 125 7.05 -8.27 3.71
N ILE A 126 6.50 -7.07 3.56
CA ILE A 126 7.01 -6.06 2.64
C ILE A 126 7.36 -4.81 3.45
N SER A 127 8.61 -4.37 3.37
CA SER A 127 9.13 -3.23 4.11
C SER A 127 9.96 -2.31 3.22
N ASN A 128 9.96 -1.02 3.49
CA ASN A 128 10.83 -0.05 2.80
C ASN A 128 10.70 -0.16 1.26
N LEU A 129 9.46 -0.10 0.76
CA LEU A 129 9.16 -0.12 -0.68
C LEU A 129 8.84 1.30 -1.16
N TYR A 130 9.89 2.11 -1.32
CA TYR A 130 9.79 3.50 -1.77
C TYR A 130 11.11 3.92 -2.45
N ARG A 131 11.08 5.04 -3.18
CA ARG A 131 12.24 5.60 -3.88
C ARG A 131 12.35 7.13 -3.83
N ASP A 132 11.82 7.75 -2.76
CA ASP A 132 11.81 9.21 -2.53
C ASP A 132 11.25 10.06 -3.69
N ALA A 133 10.41 9.47 -4.55
CA ALA A 133 9.98 10.10 -5.81
C ALA A 133 8.92 11.21 -5.69
N GLY A 134 8.66 11.75 -4.50
CA GLY A 134 7.59 12.73 -4.29
C GLY A 134 6.20 12.14 -4.55
N ALA A 135 5.28 12.93 -5.12
CA ALA A 135 3.86 12.57 -5.29
C ALA A 135 3.55 11.55 -6.42
N CYS A 136 4.44 10.60 -6.65
CA CYS A 136 4.34 9.61 -7.72
C CYS A 136 3.38 8.48 -7.38
N PRO A 137 2.53 8.04 -8.34
CA PRO A 137 1.55 6.98 -8.15
C PRO A 137 2.20 5.57 -8.20
N GLU A 138 3.17 5.35 -7.31
CA GLU A 138 3.91 4.10 -7.21
C GLU A 138 4.37 3.74 -5.79
N GLY A 139 5.02 2.59 -5.65
CA GLY A 139 5.33 1.95 -4.38
C GLY A 139 4.08 1.43 -3.71
N TYR A 140 3.29 0.66 -4.46
CA TYR A 140 2.24 -0.19 -3.92
C TYR A 140 2.85 -1.47 -3.38
N ALA A 141 2.66 -1.77 -2.10
CA ALA A 141 3.27 -2.96 -1.52
C ALA A 141 2.70 -4.23 -2.12
N ILE A 142 1.37 -4.32 -2.17
CA ILE A 142 0.63 -5.38 -2.86
C ILE A 142 -0.37 -4.70 -3.79
N GLU A 143 -0.26 -4.96 -5.10
CA GLU A 143 -1.24 -4.53 -6.10
C GLU A 143 -1.87 -5.75 -6.75
N VAL A 144 -3.20 -5.80 -6.70
CA VAL A 144 -4.02 -6.74 -7.45
C VAL A 144 -4.86 -5.94 -8.44
N ARG A 145 -4.76 -6.25 -9.73
CA ARG A 145 -5.51 -5.53 -10.76
C ARG A 145 -6.06 -6.42 -11.87
N ASN A 146 -7.22 -6.06 -12.40
CA ASN A 146 -7.80 -6.70 -13.58
C ASN A 146 -8.61 -5.70 -14.42
N PHE A 147 -7.92 -4.85 -15.17
CA PHE A 147 -8.58 -3.81 -15.97
C PHE A 147 -9.05 -4.31 -17.34
N ASN A 148 -10.08 -3.66 -17.86
CA ASN A 148 -10.57 -3.84 -19.21
C ASN A 148 -9.45 -3.55 -20.23
N THR A 149 -9.17 -4.54 -21.07
CA THR A 149 -8.26 -4.40 -22.21
C THR A 149 -9.05 -4.66 -23.49
N GLY A 150 -9.15 -3.65 -24.36
CA GLY A 150 -9.82 -3.80 -25.65
C GLY A 150 -11.34 -3.63 -25.65
N GLY A 151 -11.92 -3.00 -24.63
CA GLY A 151 -13.34 -2.60 -24.61
C GLY A 151 -14.30 -3.67 -24.09
N PHE A 152 -13.80 -4.77 -23.54
CA PHE A 152 -14.60 -5.82 -22.90
C PHE A 152 -14.08 -6.08 -21.48
N ASP A 153 -15.01 -6.22 -20.54
CA ASP A 153 -14.63 -6.52 -19.17
C ASP A 153 -14.03 -7.93 -19.09
N PRO A 154 -12.83 -8.07 -18.50
CA PRO A 154 -12.22 -9.37 -18.32
C PRO A 154 -13.06 -10.21 -17.33
N PRO A 155 -12.90 -11.54 -17.35
CA PRO A 155 -13.53 -12.37 -16.34
C PRO A 155 -13.03 -11.96 -14.94
N VAL A 156 -13.95 -11.93 -13.96
CA VAL A 156 -13.63 -11.66 -12.56
C VAL A 156 -12.53 -12.59 -12.08
N GLN A 157 -11.49 -12.00 -11.49
CA GLN A 157 -10.43 -12.74 -10.82
C GLN A 157 -10.63 -12.71 -9.31
N THR A 158 -10.26 -13.78 -8.61
CA THR A 158 -10.42 -13.88 -7.16
C THR A 158 -9.06 -13.99 -6.49
N VAL A 159 -8.77 -13.09 -5.55
CA VAL A 159 -7.49 -13.10 -4.83
C VAL A 159 -7.71 -13.04 -3.32
N GLU A 160 -7.08 -13.96 -2.58
CA GLU A 160 -6.99 -13.90 -1.13
C GLU A 160 -5.67 -13.21 -0.72
N ILE A 161 -5.78 -12.12 0.05
CA ILE A 161 -4.65 -11.37 0.59
C ILE A 161 -4.75 -11.47 2.11
N THR A 162 -3.97 -12.38 2.70
CA THR A 162 -4.12 -12.70 4.12
C THR A 162 -2.81 -12.81 4.88
N SER A 163 -2.84 -12.41 6.15
CA SER A 163 -1.72 -12.58 7.08
C SER A 163 -0.40 -11.94 6.60
N ASN A 164 -0.49 -10.90 5.77
CA ASN A 164 0.69 -10.15 5.33
C ASN A 164 1.01 -9.01 6.29
N ARG A 165 2.29 -8.62 6.33
CA ARG A 165 2.76 -7.43 7.04
C ARG A 165 3.39 -6.46 6.04
N VAL A 166 2.84 -5.26 5.95
CA VAL A 166 3.27 -4.22 5.00
C VAL A 166 3.62 -2.96 5.79
N THR A 167 4.79 -2.37 5.55
CA THR A 167 5.23 -1.13 6.23
C THR A 167 6.16 -0.32 5.32
N GLY A 168 6.21 1.00 5.47
CA GLY A 168 7.18 1.83 4.74
C GLY A 168 7.03 1.72 3.22
N PHE A 169 5.80 1.61 2.74
CA PHE A 169 5.48 1.73 1.32
C PHE A 169 5.39 3.20 0.93
N GLN A 170 5.43 3.52 -0.36
CA GLN A 170 5.33 4.89 -0.83
C GLN A 170 3.87 5.32 -0.93
N LYS A 171 3.07 4.74 -1.84
CA LYS A 171 1.71 5.22 -2.12
C LYS A 171 0.60 4.47 -1.40
N THR A 172 0.58 3.14 -1.51
CA THR A 172 -0.50 2.31 -0.95
C THR A 172 0.03 1.01 -0.38
N GLY A 173 -0.48 0.57 0.76
CA GLY A 173 -0.12 -0.71 1.36
C GLY A 173 -0.65 -1.87 0.54
N ILE A 174 -1.97 -1.99 0.45
CA ILE A 174 -2.67 -3.03 -0.33
C ILE A 174 -3.68 -2.35 -1.24
N VAL A 175 -3.68 -2.68 -2.53
CA VAL A 175 -4.66 -2.18 -3.50
C VAL A 175 -5.28 -3.33 -4.31
N CYS A 176 -6.60 -3.27 -4.49
CA CYS A 176 -7.37 -4.09 -5.41
C CYS A 176 -8.15 -3.19 -6.37
N ASP A 177 -7.84 -3.24 -7.66
CA ASP A 177 -8.47 -2.41 -8.68
C ASP A 177 -8.99 -3.20 -9.89
N GLY A 178 -10.04 -2.73 -10.55
CA GLY A 178 -10.60 -3.37 -11.74
C GLY A 178 -11.53 -4.53 -11.42
N VAL A 179 -11.77 -5.43 -12.38
CA VAL A 179 -12.70 -6.55 -12.28
C VAL A 179 -12.12 -7.69 -11.42
N VAL A 180 -11.94 -7.43 -10.13
CA VAL A 180 -11.39 -8.38 -9.14
C VAL A 180 -12.33 -8.51 -7.94
N SER A 181 -12.33 -9.69 -7.33
CA SER A 181 -12.97 -9.99 -6.05
C SER A 181 -11.88 -10.33 -5.03
N CYS A 182 -11.63 -9.40 -4.11
CA CYS A 182 -10.57 -9.55 -3.10
C CYS A 182 -11.13 -9.95 -1.74
N LEU A 183 -10.47 -10.91 -1.08
CA LEU A 183 -10.60 -11.13 0.35
C LEU A 183 -9.33 -10.60 1.04
N VAL A 184 -9.44 -9.44 1.68
CA VAL A 184 -8.33 -8.78 2.39
C VAL A 184 -8.53 -8.98 3.88
N ARG A 185 -7.83 -9.94 4.47
CA ARG A 185 -8.06 -10.31 5.88
C ARG A 185 -6.82 -10.53 6.72
N SER A 186 -6.90 -10.18 8.00
CA SER A 186 -5.84 -10.50 8.97
C SER A 186 -4.46 -9.95 8.58
N ASN A 187 -4.40 -8.86 7.82
CA ASN A 187 -3.14 -8.19 7.47
C ASN A 187 -2.79 -7.13 8.50
N VAL A 188 -1.50 -6.83 8.61
CA VAL A 188 -0.98 -5.66 9.34
C VAL A 188 -0.39 -4.69 8.32
N VAL A 189 -1.04 -3.55 8.12
CA VAL A 189 -0.61 -2.50 7.18
C VAL A 189 -0.19 -1.30 8.00
N GLY A 190 1.11 -1.10 8.19
CA GLY A 190 1.65 0.03 8.93
C GLY A 190 1.72 1.32 8.09
N ALA A 191 2.37 2.33 8.67
CA ALA A 191 2.56 3.64 8.07
C ALA A 191 3.34 3.59 6.74
N SER A 192 2.95 4.47 5.81
CA SER A 192 3.74 4.81 4.63
C SER A 192 5.04 5.53 5.04
N ALA A 193 6.08 5.33 4.24
CA ALA A 193 7.36 6.04 4.36
C ALA A 193 7.28 7.48 3.87
N THR A 194 6.26 7.83 3.07
CA THR A 194 6.19 9.13 2.36
C THR A 194 4.95 9.96 2.70
N GLN A 195 4.51 9.89 3.96
CA GLN A 195 3.34 10.65 4.47
C GLN A 195 3.54 12.16 4.47
N ALA A 196 4.79 12.64 4.52
CA ALA A 196 5.06 14.07 4.48
C ALA A 196 5.00 14.62 3.04
N GLU A 197 5.18 13.76 2.04
CA GLU A 197 5.39 14.13 0.66
C GLU A 197 4.12 14.02 -0.18
N GLN A 198 3.20 13.12 0.17
CA GLN A 198 1.99 12.89 -0.62
C GLN A 198 0.84 12.25 0.16
N PRO A 199 -0.39 12.32 -0.37
CA PRO A 199 -1.51 11.53 0.12
C PRO A 199 -1.26 10.04 -0.10
N VAL A 200 -1.52 9.21 0.90
CA VAL A 200 -1.24 7.77 0.89
C VAL A 200 -2.37 6.99 1.54
N ASN A 201 -2.53 5.73 1.12
CA ASN A 201 -3.62 4.86 1.59
C ASN A 201 -3.07 3.61 2.27
N GLY A 202 -3.67 3.16 3.36
CA GLY A 202 -3.37 1.84 3.92
C GLY A 202 -3.87 0.74 2.99
N ILE A 203 -5.19 0.64 2.85
CA ILE A 203 -5.88 -0.28 1.96
C ILE A 203 -6.75 0.51 0.98
N GLN A 204 -6.70 0.19 -0.30
CA GLN A 204 -7.56 0.75 -1.33
C GLN A 204 -8.31 -0.34 -2.08
N ILE A 205 -9.62 -0.17 -2.24
CA ILE A 205 -10.44 -0.96 -3.15
C ILE A 205 -11.06 0.01 -4.14
N GLY A 206 -10.91 -0.23 -5.44
CA GLY A 206 -11.50 0.70 -6.38
C GLY A 206 -11.64 0.28 -7.83
N TYR A 207 -12.14 1.21 -8.62
CA TYR A 207 -12.26 1.11 -10.08
C TYR A 207 -12.93 -0.19 -10.55
N GLY A 208 -14.05 -0.56 -9.92
CA GLY A 208 -14.83 -1.75 -10.22
C GLY A 208 -14.47 -2.99 -9.37
N ALA A 209 -13.51 -2.89 -8.46
CA ALA A 209 -13.15 -4.01 -7.59
C ALA A 209 -14.22 -4.25 -6.53
N GLY A 210 -14.59 -5.51 -6.35
CA GLY A 210 -15.36 -5.98 -5.20
C GLY A 210 -14.43 -6.49 -4.10
N ALA A 211 -14.75 -6.25 -2.83
CA ALA A 211 -13.95 -6.80 -1.75
C ALA A 211 -14.70 -7.09 -0.45
N VAL A 212 -14.14 -8.03 0.33
CA VAL A 212 -14.38 -8.17 1.76
C VAL A 212 -13.09 -7.84 2.49
N VAL A 213 -13.10 -6.74 3.26
CA VAL A 213 -11.99 -6.28 4.07
C VAL A 213 -12.31 -6.52 5.54
N GLU A 214 -11.65 -7.49 6.19
CA GLU A 214 -11.99 -7.89 7.56
C GLU A 214 -10.79 -8.24 8.45
N ASN A 215 -10.90 -7.99 9.75
CA ASN A 215 -9.89 -8.33 10.75
C ASN A 215 -8.47 -7.79 10.44
N ASN A 216 -8.32 -6.68 9.72
CA ASN A 216 -7.01 -6.07 9.47
C ASN A 216 -6.63 -5.08 10.59
N ASP A 217 -5.34 -4.91 10.81
CA ASP A 217 -4.75 -3.83 11.62
C ASP A 217 -4.07 -2.84 10.67
N VAL A 218 -4.61 -1.62 10.60
CA VAL A 218 -4.21 -0.61 9.62
C VAL A 218 -3.78 0.66 10.35
N ALA A 219 -2.53 1.05 10.18
CA ALA A 219 -2.05 2.32 10.71
C ALA A 219 -2.75 3.48 9.99
N GLY A 220 -3.06 4.53 10.75
CA GLY A 220 -3.42 5.81 10.16
C GLY A 220 -2.28 6.37 9.32
N ASN A 221 -2.64 7.02 8.22
CA ASN A 221 -1.71 7.80 7.42
C ASN A 221 -2.23 9.23 7.30
N SER A 222 -1.42 10.20 7.72
CA SER A 222 -1.71 11.63 7.54
C SER A 222 -0.98 12.15 6.32
N TRP A 223 -1.49 13.19 5.67
CA TRP A 223 -0.68 13.99 4.77
C TRP A 223 -0.60 15.45 5.22
N ALA A 224 0.65 15.93 5.36
CA ALA A 224 0.94 17.29 5.84
C ALA A 224 0.50 18.42 4.89
N GLY A 225 0.05 18.06 3.68
CA GLY A 225 -0.96 18.82 2.97
C GLY A 225 -0.62 19.35 1.58
N GLY A 226 -1.67 19.87 0.96
CA GLY A 226 -1.72 21.07 0.14
C GLY A 226 -2.74 22.03 0.76
N ASP A 227 -2.92 23.22 0.18
CA ASP A 227 -4.02 24.11 0.56
C ASP A 227 -5.34 23.40 0.23
N TYR A 228 -6.30 23.34 1.17
CA TYR A 228 -7.62 22.72 0.97
C TYR A 228 -8.27 23.12 -0.37
N TYR A 229 -8.12 24.39 -0.76
CA TYR A 229 -8.70 24.93 -1.99
C TYR A 229 -7.92 24.59 -3.25
N LEU A 230 -6.62 24.29 -3.12
CA LEU A 230 -5.75 23.99 -4.25
C LEU A 230 -5.54 22.49 -4.44
N ASP A 231 -5.69 21.72 -3.37
CA ASP A 231 -5.39 20.30 -3.34
C ASP A 231 -6.20 19.57 -2.27
N PRO A 232 -7.42 19.12 -2.61
CA PRO A 232 -8.32 18.46 -1.67
C PRO A 232 -7.96 16.98 -1.45
N ARG A 233 -6.77 16.53 -1.88
CA ARG A 233 -6.36 15.14 -1.68
C ARG A 233 -6.11 14.88 -0.20
N VAL A 234 -6.42 13.66 0.24
CA VAL A 234 -6.31 13.23 1.64
C VAL A 234 -5.71 11.84 1.71
N SER A 235 -5.04 11.55 2.81
CA SER A 235 -4.60 10.20 3.15
C SER A 235 -5.69 9.45 3.90
N THR A 236 -5.70 8.12 3.74
CA THR A 236 -6.71 7.28 4.38
C THR A 236 -6.10 6.05 5.04
N ALA A 237 -6.74 5.53 6.08
CA ALA A 237 -6.45 4.16 6.48
C ALA A 237 -7.09 3.19 5.47
N ILE A 238 -8.38 3.36 5.14
CA ILE A 238 -9.06 2.61 4.08
C ILE A 238 -9.80 3.53 3.12
N LEU A 239 -9.58 3.35 1.82
CA LEU A 239 -10.28 4.03 0.72
C LEU A 239 -11.09 3.04 -0.11
N LEU A 240 -12.38 3.32 -0.27
CA LEU A 240 -13.23 2.72 -1.30
C LEU A 240 -13.51 3.80 -2.35
N ILE A 241 -13.01 3.63 -3.57
CA ILE A 241 -13.16 4.61 -4.65
C ILE A 241 -13.64 3.93 -5.93
N ASP A 242 -14.87 4.20 -6.36
CA ASP A 242 -15.49 3.51 -7.51
C ASP A 242 -15.51 1.98 -7.31
N ALA A 243 -15.54 1.49 -6.07
CA ALA A 243 -15.58 0.06 -5.78
C ALA A 243 -16.93 -0.54 -6.19
N ALA A 244 -16.96 -1.82 -6.56
CA ALA A 244 -18.20 -2.50 -6.91
C ALA A 244 -19.19 -2.50 -5.73
N PRO A 245 -20.51 -2.50 -5.99
CA PRO A 245 -21.53 -2.64 -4.96
C PRO A 245 -21.30 -3.88 -4.08
N GLU A 246 -21.79 -3.83 -2.84
CA GLU A 246 -21.59 -4.86 -1.81
C GLU A 246 -20.14 -5.03 -1.34
N THR A 247 -19.20 -4.18 -1.81
CA THR A 247 -17.87 -4.08 -1.20
C THR A 247 -18.02 -3.73 0.27
N SER A 248 -17.37 -4.52 1.13
CA SER A 248 -17.56 -4.45 2.57
C SER A 248 -16.25 -4.24 3.33
N VAL A 249 -16.24 -3.26 4.23
CA VAL A 249 -15.23 -3.10 5.28
C VAL A 249 -15.92 -3.48 6.57
N ARG A 250 -15.68 -4.70 7.03
CA ARG A 250 -16.46 -5.27 8.12
C ARG A 250 -15.67 -6.10 9.10
N HIS A 251 -16.28 -6.33 10.26
CA HIS A 251 -15.82 -7.28 11.25
C HIS A 251 -14.38 -7.03 11.74
N ASN A 252 -14.26 -6.15 12.74
CA ASN A 252 -13.08 -5.97 13.57
C ASN A 252 -11.81 -5.45 12.88
N ASN A 253 -11.91 -4.75 11.75
CA ASN A 253 -10.77 -3.92 11.34
C ASN A 253 -10.46 -2.91 12.45
N LEU A 254 -9.18 -2.80 12.80
CA LEU A 254 -8.64 -1.77 13.66
C LEU A 254 -7.91 -0.78 12.77
N MET A 255 -8.37 0.46 12.74
CA MET A 255 -7.58 1.58 12.25
C MET A 255 -7.08 2.37 13.45
N GLU A 256 -5.76 2.53 13.58
CA GLU A 256 -5.15 3.30 14.67
C GLU A 256 -3.98 4.15 14.16
N GLY A 257 -3.93 5.43 14.52
CA GLY A 257 -2.90 6.36 14.06
C GLY A 257 -3.50 7.71 13.68
N ASN A 258 -2.79 8.48 12.86
CA ASN A 258 -3.14 9.84 12.47
C ASN A 258 -3.73 9.89 11.05
N ALA A 259 -4.77 9.12 10.75
CA ALA A 259 -5.35 9.16 9.41
C ALA A 259 -6.09 10.49 9.19
N ASP A 260 -5.90 11.17 8.04
CA ASP A 260 -6.76 12.33 7.69
C ASP A 260 -8.24 11.86 7.62
N ILE A 261 -8.44 10.67 7.02
CA ILE A 261 -9.71 9.96 7.06
C ILE A 261 -9.50 8.49 7.44
N GLY A 262 -10.22 8.01 8.45
CA GLY A 262 -10.17 6.59 8.83
C GLY A 262 -10.70 5.67 7.74
N ILE A 263 -11.97 5.84 7.34
CA ILE A 263 -12.58 5.14 6.21
C ILE A 263 -13.23 6.16 5.27
N TYR A 264 -12.72 6.26 4.04
CA TYR A 264 -13.30 7.08 2.99
C TYR A 264 -14.07 6.20 2.01
N VAL A 265 -15.38 6.38 1.94
CA VAL A 265 -16.28 5.74 0.99
C VAL A 265 -16.69 6.73 -0.08
N TYR A 266 -16.07 6.63 -1.25
CA TYR A 266 -16.45 7.31 -2.48
C TYR A 266 -16.96 6.25 -3.47
N THR A 267 -18.10 5.65 -3.17
CA THR A 267 -18.80 4.66 -4.00
C THR A 267 -20.23 4.49 -3.48
N ASP A 268 -21.03 3.71 -4.19
CA ASP A 268 -22.41 3.39 -3.82
C ASP A 268 -22.57 1.91 -3.45
N GLY A 269 -23.54 1.61 -2.58
CA GLY A 269 -23.85 0.24 -2.15
C GLY A 269 -22.76 -0.44 -1.30
N ALA A 270 -21.83 0.30 -0.70
CA ALA A 270 -20.82 -0.27 0.21
C ALA A 270 -21.40 -0.58 1.60
N ILE A 271 -20.75 -1.52 2.30
CA ILE A 271 -21.13 -1.95 3.65
C ILE A 271 -19.97 -1.70 4.62
N ILE A 272 -20.16 -0.78 5.57
CA ILE A 272 -19.20 -0.44 6.60
C ILE A 272 -19.74 -0.89 7.96
N ASP A 273 -19.32 -2.05 8.45
CA ASP A 273 -19.91 -2.67 9.63
C ASP A 273 -18.92 -3.11 10.71
N ASN A 274 -19.17 -2.76 11.97
CA ASN A 274 -18.45 -3.29 13.13
C ASN A 274 -16.91 -3.11 13.05
N ASN A 275 -16.48 -1.90 12.67
CA ASN A 275 -15.06 -1.52 12.67
C ASN A 275 -14.69 -0.68 13.91
N ARG A 276 -13.39 -0.61 14.20
CA ARG A 276 -12.80 0.25 15.23
C ARG A 276 -11.91 1.27 14.55
N VAL A 277 -12.37 2.51 14.46
CA VAL A 277 -11.70 3.60 13.73
C VAL A 277 -11.22 4.63 14.72
N TYR A 278 -9.96 4.56 15.09
CA TYR A 278 -9.40 5.32 16.20
C TYR A 278 -8.29 6.23 15.71
N GLU A 279 -8.46 7.51 15.96
CA GLU A 279 -7.37 8.46 15.77
C GLU A 279 -6.53 8.56 17.05
N THR A 280 -5.22 8.50 16.86
CA THR A 280 -4.22 8.74 17.89
C THR A 280 -2.98 9.36 17.25
N GLY A 281 -2.43 10.40 17.88
CA GLY A 281 -1.23 11.07 17.38
C GLY A 281 -1.53 12.50 16.94
N GLU A 282 -0.51 13.15 16.40
CA GLU A 282 -0.65 14.49 15.82
C GLU A 282 -1.08 14.34 14.36
N ASP A 283 -2.18 15.01 14.02
CA ASP A 283 -2.59 15.19 12.64
C ASP A 283 -1.68 16.24 11.99
N LEU A 284 -1.01 15.85 10.90
CA LEU A 284 -0.17 16.75 10.13
C LEU A 284 -0.98 17.63 9.16
N ASN A 285 -2.26 17.29 8.97
CA ASN A 285 -3.11 17.87 7.95
C ASN A 285 -3.42 19.35 8.20
N LYS A 286 -3.07 20.18 7.22
CA LYS A 286 -3.39 21.62 7.23
C LYS A 286 -4.78 21.95 6.67
N ALA A 287 -5.36 21.02 5.93
CA ALA A 287 -6.64 21.18 5.25
C ALA A 287 -7.85 20.80 6.14
N LEU A 288 -7.62 20.48 7.42
CA LEU A 288 -8.65 20.15 8.42
C LEU A 288 -9.52 18.95 8.05
N TRP A 289 -9.03 18.04 7.19
CA TRP A 289 -9.68 16.75 7.01
C TRP A 289 -9.30 15.86 8.18
N ASP A 290 -10.25 15.71 9.07
CA ASP A 290 -10.11 14.89 10.26
C ASP A 290 -11.45 14.18 10.48
N PHE A 291 -11.64 13.10 9.70
CA PHE A 291 -12.89 12.34 9.66
C PHE A 291 -12.69 10.87 10.01
N GLY A 292 -13.52 10.34 10.91
CA GLY A 292 -13.48 8.91 11.20
C GLY A 292 -13.99 8.08 10.03
N ILE A 293 -15.26 8.28 9.67
CA ILE A 293 -15.88 7.66 8.49
C ILE A 293 -16.50 8.77 7.64
N TYR A 294 -15.99 8.93 6.42
CA TYR A 294 -16.47 9.90 5.44
C TYR A 294 -17.13 9.16 4.27
N VAL A 295 -18.39 9.48 3.98
CA VAL A 295 -19.15 8.83 2.90
C VAL A 295 -19.70 9.86 1.94
N PHE A 296 -19.47 9.60 0.65
CA PHE A 296 -19.93 10.41 -0.46
C PHE A 296 -20.43 9.49 -1.57
N SER A 297 -21.71 9.63 -1.92
CA SER A 297 -22.31 8.93 -3.06
C SER A 297 -21.83 9.56 -4.36
N GLN A 298 -21.53 8.75 -5.37
CA GLN A 298 -21.04 9.26 -6.66
C GLN A 298 -22.14 9.83 -7.53
N ASP A 299 -23.35 9.30 -7.39
CA ASP A 299 -24.45 9.67 -8.26
C ASP A 299 -25.45 10.57 -7.53
N LEU A 300 -25.13 11.87 -7.48
CA LEU A 300 -26.02 12.89 -6.93
C LEU A 300 -27.33 13.04 -7.74
N ASP A 301 -27.38 12.49 -8.96
CA ASP A 301 -28.49 12.63 -9.91
C ASP A 301 -29.20 11.29 -10.22
N ALA A 302 -28.78 10.17 -9.63
CA ALA A 302 -29.37 8.85 -9.86
C ALA A 302 -30.82 8.75 -9.36
N GLU A 303 -31.69 8.20 -10.21
CA GLU A 303 -33.07 7.84 -9.87
C GLU A 303 -33.15 6.72 -8.81
N VAL A 304 -32.07 5.94 -8.65
CA VAL A 304 -31.91 4.89 -7.62
C VAL A 304 -30.53 5.02 -6.99
N ILE A 305 -30.42 5.75 -5.89
CA ILE A 305 -29.22 5.76 -5.05
C ILE A 305 -29.16 4.42 -4.33
N THR A 306 -28.21 3.55 -4.67
CA THR A 306 -27.88 2.41 -3.82
C THR A 306 -27.15 2.93 -2.59
N THR A 307 -27.89 3.10 -1.49
CA THR A 307 -27.38 3.73 -0.28
C THR A 307 -26.30 2.87 0.38
N ASN A 308 -25.22 3.52 0.81
CA ASN A 308 -24.20 2.89 1.63
C ASN A 308 -24.78 2.50 3.00
N THR A 309 -24.40 1.34 3.53
CA THR A 309 -24.82 0.88 4.87
C THR A 309 -23.69 1.08 5.87
N ILE A 310 -23.95 1.79 6.98
CA ILE A 310 -22.93 2.10 7.99
C ILE A 310 -23.45 1.72 9.38
N THR A 311 -22.96 0.63 9.96
CA THR A 311 -23.52 0.06 11.20
C THR A 311 -22.46 -0.39 12.21
N ILE A 312 -22.75 -0.28 13.51
CA ILE A 312 -21.96 -0.88 14.62
C ILE A 312 -20.48 -0.42 14.68
N ASN A 313 -20.10 0.64 13.99
CA ASN A 313 -18.73 1.17 14.01
C ASN A 313 -18.45 1.92 15.31
N LYS A 314 -17.21 1.83 15.81
CA LYS A 314 -16.72 2.60 16.95
C LYS A 314 -15.70 3.59 16.45
N VAL A 315 -16.03 4.87 16.48
CA VAL A 315 -15.14 5.95 16.02
C VAL A 315 -14.72 6.82 17.20
N ARG A 316 -13.42 7.08 17.34
CA ARG A 316 -12.89 7.97 18.39
C ARG A 316 -11.71 8.79 17.87
N GLY A 317 -11.47 9.94 18.49
CA GLY A 317 -10.26 10.73 18.26
C GLY A 317 -10.37 11.73 17.11
N TYR A 318 -11.22 11.47 16.11
CA TYR A 318 -11.43 12.42 15.01
C TYR A 318 -12.25 13.65 15.43
N LEU A 319 -11.94 14.82 14.86
CA LEU A 319 -12.74 16.04 14.97
C LEU A 319 -14.18 15.81 14.48
N PHE A 320 -14.32 15.09 13.37
CA PHE A 320 -15.61 14.72 12.81
C PHE A 320 -15.73 13.19 12.70
N PRO A 321 -16.30 12.51 13.72
CA PRO A 321 -16.40 11.05 13.69
C PRO A 321 -17.10 10.48 12.46
N TYR A 322 -18.09 11.21 11.92
CA TYR A 322 -18.83 10.83 10.74
C TYR A 322 -19.11 12.05 9.85
N ASN A 323 -19.04 11.86 8.53
CA ASN A 323 -19.59 12.78 7.54
C ASN A 323 -20.42 11.98 6.53
N SER A 324 -21.74 12.12 6.65
CA SER A 324 -22.68 11.75 5.58
C SER A 324 -23.94 12.61 5.74
N PRO A 325 -24.46 13.19 4.65
CA PRO A 325 -25.78 13.80 4.64
C PRO A 325 -26.88 12.81 5.10
N GLU A 326 -26.69 11.51 4.81
CA GLU A 326 -27.63 10.41 5.07
C GLU A 326 -27.63 9.99 6.55
N LEU A 327 -26.54 10.26 7.27
CA LEU A 327 -26.42 9.99 8.72
C LEU A 327 -27.16 11.00 9.60
N THR A 328 -27.78 12.04 9.03
CA THR A 328 -28.40 13.09 9.85
C THR A 328 -29.72 12.69 10.52
N THR A 329 -30.46 11.66 10.08
CA THR A 329 -31.68 11.26 10.81
C THR A 329 -32.23 9.83 10.59
N GLN A 330 -31.64 8.93 9.77
CA GLN A 330 -32.38 7.70 9.40
C GLN A 330 -31.70 6.32 9.55
N ASP A 331 -30.37 6.19 9.66
CA ASP A 331 -29.73 4.87 9.88
C ASP A 331 -28.90 4.80 11.16
N GLY A 332 -29.62 4.96 12.27
CA GLY A 332 -29.15 4.71 13.64
C GLY A 332 -28.83 3.24 13.91
N GLY A 333 -27.85 2.68 13.21
CA GLY A 333 -27.13 1.51 13.71
C GLY A 333 -26.49 1.82 15.07
N ASN A 334 -26.07 0.79 15.81
CA ASN A 334 -25.37 0.92 17.10
C ASN A 334 -23.95 1.55 17.00
N ASN A 335 -23.74 2.47 16.05
CA ASN A 335 -22.55 3.26 15.86
C ASN A 335 -22.27 4.08 17.14
N LYS A 336 -21.01 4.14 17.55
CA LYS A 336 -20.58 4.88 18.75
C LYS A 336 -19.52 5.89 18.34
N ALA A 337 -19.77 7.16 18.62
CA ALA A 337 -18.84 8.26 18.40
C ALA A 337 -18.28 8.77 19.74
N ASN A 338 -16.98 9.04 19.79
CA ASN A 338 -16.36 9.86 20.84
C ASN A 338 -15.42 10.88 20.17
N PRO A 339 -15.93 12.07 19.78
CA PRO A 339 -15.15 13.06 19.05
C PRO A 339 -13.98 13.58 19.87
N SER A 340 -12.93 14.05 19.19
CA SER A 340 -11.88 14.80 19.87
C SER A 340 -12.40 16.12 20.44
N PRO A 341 -11.78 16.64 21.51
CA PRO A 341 -12.01 18.01 21.94
C PRO A 341 -11.75 18.95 20.75
N ALA A 342 -12.66 19.91 20.53
CA ALA A 342 -12.40 20.94 19.53
C ALA A 342 -11.07 21.65 19.85
N PRO A 343 -10.22 21.94 18.84
CA PRO A 343 -8.99 22.66 19.06
C PRO A 343 -9.28 23.98 19.76
N ALA A 344 -8.51 24.29 20.82
CA ALA A 344 -8.64 25.55 21.53
C ALA A 344 -8.42 26.71 20.54
N LYS A 345 -9.41 27.59 20.43
CA LYS A 345 -9.39 28.78 19.55
C LYS A 345 -8.36 29.80 19.99
#